data_AF-A0A3B9H7F0-F1
#
_entry.id   AF-A0A3B9H7F0-F1
#
_cell.length_a   1.000
_cell.length_b   1.000
_cell.length_c   1.000
_cell.angle_alpha   90.00
_cell.angle_beta   90.00
_cell.angle_gamma   90.00
#
_symmetry.space_group_name_H-M   'P 1'
#
loop_
_entity.id
_entity.type
_entity.pdbx_description
1 polymer ?
#
loop_
_entity_poly.entity_id
_entity_poly.type
_entity_poly.pdbx_seq_one_letter_code
_entity_poly.pdbx_strand_id
1 'polypeptide(L)'
;MKTKLLLAGCIALLSFTSIAQNIQDKKINYSYIQFPAKPLKSGTEVYSVTVQQDFDQRNQDSLEWHEEQVKLAKERRELAMNAWNEQKKVVDRSYYAAMAEWEKQVAAGNTAAAKPGDPVYGQCPCEPDPPKPFLTNDIDADNVIGRIEIPGFTKGEGGATISLAFQGFDKGATTEKKSTSGDYVYTIKYKHPVKVKITDKGGAVVYDMIHPATSGFKSYTSQKFKSSYEFKLWWMDNESTFWEQRQKDVIGSIVSGINGMLSNDFGYPTKSKVAEIYTAKDKDHDYTDLLEAFQNVQDGLLQLASDRNKSAALNYFGNAVSQYQTILNESNTSDKKARVNKKVTSAVYCNIAECFLWMDDFSQAELFLNKAANLGIGKYKRHGNSLKPFIADQKKRFIANQ
;
A
#
# COMPACT_ATOMS: atom_id res chain seq x y z
N MET A 1 -90.72 -22.02 23.96
CA MET A 1 -89.87 -21.51 25.06
C MET A 1 -88.42 -21.44 24.59
N LYS A 2 -87.76 -20.31 24.89
CA LYS A 2 -86.32 -19.98 24.76
C LYS A 2 -85.81 -19.50 23.39
N THR A 3 -86.09 -18.21 23.19
CA THR A 3 -85.27 -17.15 22.59
C THR A 3 -83.75 -17.34 22.74
N LYS A 4 -82.98 -17.14 21.66
CA LYS A 4 -81.63 -16.56 21.69
C LYS A 4 -81.41 -15.64 20.48
N LEU A 5 -81.29 -14.35 20.81
CA LEU A 5 -80.72 -13.27 20.02
C LEU A 5 -79.20 -13.51 19.83
N LEU A 6 -78.60 -13.08 18.72
CA LEU A 6 -77.39 -12.21 18.70
C LEU A 6 -76.85 -11.96 17.27
N LEU A 7 -77.12 -10.73 16.80
CA LEU A 7 -76.17 -9.75 16.24
C LEU A 7 -74.99 -10.26 15.38
N ALA A 8 -75.02 -9.98 14.08
CA ALA A 8 -73.83 -9.95 13.23
C ALA A 8 -73.77 -8.60 12.50
N GLY A 9 -72.92 -7.70 13.02
CA GLY A 9 -72.64 -6.40 12.42
C GLY A 9 -71.79 -6.56 11.16
N CYS A 10 -72.23 -5.94 10.07
CA CYS A 10 -71.44 -5.78 8.86
C CYS A 10 -70.32 -4.76 9.12
N ILE A 11 -69.11 -5.23 9.45
CA ILE A 11 -67.89 -4.44 9.37
C ILE A 11 -67.48 -4.41 7.89
N ALA A 12 -67.69 -3.27 7.24
CA ALA A 12 -67.13 -2.98 5.94
C ALA A 12 -65.59 -2.99 6.05
N LEU A 13 -64.97 -4.07 5.59
CA LEU A 13 -63.54 -4.15 5.32
C LEU A 13 -63.22 -3.20 4.16
N LEU A 14 -62.87 -1.96 4.50
CA LEU A 14 -62.17 -1.05 3.61
C LEU A 14 -60.79 -1.63 3.32
N SER A 15 -60.70 -2.35 2.21
CA SER A 15 -59.44 -2.78 1.60
C SER A 15 -58.62 -1.54 1.23
N PHE A 16 -57.73 -1.10 2.11
CA PHE A 16 -56.69 -0.15 1.76
C PHE A 16 -55.73 -0.84 0.77
N THR A 17 -56.00 -0.68 -0.52
CA THR A 17 -55.00 -0.93 -1.55
C THR A 17 -53.89 0.10 -1.35
N SER A 18 -52.76 -0.35 -0.81
CA SER A 18 -51.54 0.43 -0.75
C SER A 18 -50.99 0.58 -2.17
N ILE A 19 -51.49 1.59 -2.89
CA ILE A 19 -50.86 2.06 -4.13
C ILE A 19 -49.54 2.70 -3.73
N ALA A 20 -48.48 1.89 -3.74
CA ALA A 20 -47.12 2.34 -3.48
C ALA A 20 -46.41 2.48 -4.82
N GLN A 21 -46.12 3.72 -5.22
CA GLN A 21 -45.22 4.01 -6.34
C GLN A 21 -43.90 3.26 -6.17
N ASN A 22 -43.44 2.63 -7.26
CA ASN A 22 -42.24 1.81 -7.25
C ASN A 22 -41.05 2.60 -7.79
N ILE A 23 -40.16 3.00 -6.88
CA ILE A 23 -38.90 3.66 -7.22
C ILE A 23 -37.94 2.60 -7.72
N GLN A 24 -37.33 2.85 -8.88
CA GLN A 24 -36.32 2.00 -9.46
C GLN A 24 -34.93 2.57 -9.19
N ASP A 25 -34.03 1.70 -8.75
CA ASP A 25 -32.64 2.04 -8.49
C ASP A 25 -31.80 1.67 -9.70
N LYS A 26 -31.09 2.64 -10.26
CA LYS A 26 -30.20 2.44 -11.39
C LYS A 26 -28.77 2.67 -10.92
N LYS A 27 -27.99 1.59 -10.89
CA LYS A 27 -26.56 1.66 -10.59
C LYS A 27 -25.79 1.90 -11.87
N ILE A 28 -25.04 2.98 -11.92
CA ILE A 28 -24.23 3.37 -13.09
C ILE A 28 -22.77 3.27 -12.67
N ASN A 29 -22.02 2.40 -13.35
CA ASN A 29 -20.56 2.37 -13.23
C ASN A 29 -19.99 3.40 -14.20
N TYR A 30 -19.16 4.30 -13.70
CA TYR A 30 -18.50 5.31 -14.51
C TYR A 30 -17.07 5.53 -14.02
N SER A 31 -16.28 6.22 -14.84
CA SER A 31 -14.96 6.69 -14.47
C SER A 31 -14.90 8.21 -14.54
N TYR A 32 -14.03 8.81 -13.74
CA TYR A 32 -13.80 10.25 -13.71
C TYR A 32 -12.33 10.56 -13.49
N ILE A 33 -11.87 11.71 -13.96
CA ILE A 33 -10.53 12.21 -13.63
C ILE A 33 -10.58 12.90 -12.26
N GLN A 34 -9.80 12.40 -11.30
CA GLN A 34 -9.70 12.99 -9.97
C GLN A 34 -8.67 14.13 -9.96
N PHE A 35 -8.98 15.23 -9.29
CA PHE A 35 -8.01 16.29 -9.06
C PHE A 35 -6.99 15.94 -7.97
N PRO A 36 -5.72 16.36 -8.12
CA PRO A 36 -4.67 16.11 -7.13
C PRO A 36 -5.01 16.79 -5.80
N ALA A 37 -4.61 16.16 -4.70
CA ALA A 37 -4.82 16.74 -3.37
C ALA A 37 -3.87 17.92 -3.07
N LYS A 38 -2.71 17.95 -3.73
CA LYS A 38 -1.62 18.92 -3.57
C LYS A 38 -1.03 19.25 -4.96
N PRO A 39 -1.77 19.98 -5.81
CA PRO A 39 -1.31 20.29 -7.16
C PRO A 39 0.03 21.03 -7.18
N LEU A 40 0.75 20.85 -8.28
CA LEU A 40 1.92 21.66 -8.61
C LEU A 40 1.46 23.06 -9.03
N LYS A 41 2.21 24.11 -8.63
CA LYS A 41 1.79 25.51 -8.81
C LYS A 41 2.14 26.06 -10.18
N SER A 42 3.17 25.53 -10.83
CA SER A 42 3.70 26.09 -12.08
C SER A 42 2.86 25.85 -13.33
N GLY A 43 1.73 25.13 -13.22
CA GLY A 43 0.87 24.79 -14.37
C GLY A 43 1.55 23.93 -15.44
N THR A 44 2.69 23.31 -15.13
CA THR A 44 3.47 22.52 -16.08
C THR A 44 3.08 21.06 -16.00
N GLU A 45 2.77 20.42 -17.13
CA GLU A 45 2.41 19.00 -17.22
C GLU A 45 3.59 18.10 -17.61
N VAL A 46 4.80 18.55 -17.29
CA VAL A 46 6.05 17.85 -17.62
C VAL A 46 6.82 17.58 -16.32
N TYR A 47 7.48 16.43 -16.22
CA TYR A 47 8.34 16.12 -15.08
C TYR A 47 9.54 15.24 -15.45
N SER A 48 10.62 15.37 -14.68
CA SER A 48 11.79 14.51 -14.73
C SER A 48 11.97 13.74 -13.42
N VAL A 49 12.69 12.63 -13.47
CA VAL A 49 12.99 11.78 -12.30
C VAL A 49 14.49 11.59 -12.22
N THR A 50 15.05 11.73 -11.02
CA THR A 50 16.46 11.49 -10.72
C THR A 50 16.58 10.49 -9.58
N VAL A 51 17.45 9.50 -9.72
CA VAL A 51 17.71 8.48 -8.70
C VAL A 51 19.12 8.65 -8.15
N GLN A 52 19.25 8.62 -6.82
CA GLN A 52 20.51 8.71 -6.09
C GLN A 52 20.65 7.48 -5.18
N GLN A 53 21.86 6.92 -5.13
CA GLN A 53 22.22 5.77 -4.32
C GLN A 53 23.08 6.23 -3.14
N ASP A 54 22.46 6.82 -2.12
CA ASP A 54 23.16 7.39 -0.96
C ASP A 54 23.88 6.32 -0.11
N PHE A 55 23.66 5.03 -0.39
CA PHE A 55 24.31 3.92 0.28
C PHE A 55 25.67 3.54 -0.32
N ASP A 56 26.07 4.09 -1.46
CA ASP A 56 27.32 3.72 -2.13
C ASP A 56 28.53 3.99 -1.23
N GLN A 57 28.59 5.15 -0.59
CA GLN A 57 29.64 5.48 0.36
C GLN A 57 29.64 4.52 1.56
N ARG A 58 28.45 4.21 2.11
CA ARG A 58 28.32 3.28 3.24
C ARG A 58 28.81 1.87 2.88
N ASN A 59 28.56 1.43 1.65
CA ASN A 59 29.06 0.14 1.15
C ASN A 59 30.59 0.16 1.04
N GLN A 60 31.18 1.22 0.50
CA GLN A 60 32.63 1.40 0.38
C GLN A 60 33.32 1.38 1.76
N ASP A 61 32.83 2.20 2.71
CA ASP A 61 33.36 2.26 4.07
C ASP A 61 33.33 0.88 4.76
N SER A 62 32.26 0.10 4.51
CA SER A 62 32.10 -1.24 5.08
C SER A 62 33.09 -2.25 4.48
N LEU A 63 33.40 -2.13 3.19
CA LEU A 63 34.38 -2.96 2.51
C LEU A 63 35.80 -2.63 2.99
N GLU A 64 36.16 -1.36 3.04
CA GLU A 64 37.48 -0.92 3.53
C GLU A 64 37.74 -1.40 4.96
N TRP A 65 36.74 -1.23 5.84
CA TRP A 65 36.82 -1.76 7.20
C TRP A 65 37.00 -3.28 7.24
N HIS A 66 36.28 -4.03 6.39
CA HIS A 66 36.40 -5.49 6.33
C HIS A 66 37.79 -5.93 5.86
N GLU A 67 38.34 -5.27 4.84
CA GLU A 67 39.68 -5.55 4.33
C GLU A 67 40.76 -5.36 5.40
N GLU A 68 40.64 -4.30 6.20
CA GLU A 68 41.53 -4.07 7.35
C GLU A 68 41.39 -5.18 8.40
N GLN A 69 40.17 -5.58 8.75
CA GLN A 69 39.94 -6.66 9.72
C GLN A 69 40.48 -8.01 9.22
N VAL A 70 40.33 -8.32 7.92
CA VAL A 70 40.91 -9.53 7.32
C VAL A 70 42.43 -9.50 7.39
N LYS A 71 43.05 -8.34 7.15
CA LYS A 71 44.50 -8.18 7.26
C LYS A 71 44.97 -8.46 8.69
N LEU A 72 44.34 -7.85 9.68
CA LEU A 72 44.66 -8.05 11.10
C LEU A 72 44.45 -9.52 11.53
N ALA A 73 43.38 -10.17 11.08
CA ALA A 73 43.12 -11.58 11.37
C ALA A 73 44.18 -12.51 10.77
N LYS A 74 44.67 -12.20 9.56
CA LYS A 74 45.78 -12.94 8.94
C LYS A 74 47.08 -12.81 9.73
N GLU A 75 47.41 -11.59 10.17
CA GLU A 75 48.60 -11.32 11.00
C GLU A 75 48.51 -12.07 12.35
N ARG A 76 47.36 -12.02 13.03
CA ARG A 76 47.14 -12.77 14.28
C ARG A 76 47.23 -14.28 14.08
N ARG A 77 46.65 -14.81 13.00
CA ARG A 77 46.72 -16.23 12.64
C ARG A 77 48.16 -16.68 12.42
N GLU A 78 48.97 -15.90 11.70
CA GLU A 78 50.38 -16.19 11.46
C GLU A 78 51.17 -16.22 12.77
N LEU A 79 51.00 -15.22 13.63
CA LEU A 79 51.64 -15.16 14.94
C LEU A 79 51.25 -16.34 15.83
N ALA A 80 49.95 -16.67 15.89
CA ALA A 80 49.45 -17.81 16.66
C ALA A 80 50.01 -19.13 16.12
N MET A 81 50.09 -19.29 14.79
CA MET A 81 50.63 -20.49 14.17
C MET A 81 52.12 -20.66 14.46
N ASN A 82 52.89 -19.57 14.40
CA ASN A 82 54.30 -19.57 14.77
C ASN A 82 54.50 -19.94 16.25
N ALA A 83 53.71 -19.37 17.16
CA ALA A 83 53.76 -19.71 18.58
C ALA A 83 53.42 -21.19 18.84
N TRP A 84 52.39 -21.73 18.18
CA TRP A 84 52.02 -23.15 18.30
C TRP A 84 53.11 -24.06 17.75
N ASN A 85 53.75 -23.71 16.62
CA ASN A 85 54.85 -24.47 16.05
C ASN A 85 56.05 -24.54 17.01
N GLU A 86 56.37 -23.45 17.71
CA GLU A 86 57.44 -23.45 18.73
C GLU A 86 57.07 -24.31 19.94
N GLN A 87 55.83 -24.23 20.43
CA GLN A 87 55.36 -25.11 21.50
C GLN A 87 55.42 -26.58 21.10
N LYS A 88 55.01 -26.91 19.87
CA LYS A 88 55.11 -28.24 19.31
C LYS A 88 56.55 -28.75 19.30
N LYS A 89 57.50 -27.96 18.81
CA LYS A 89 58.94 -28.33 18.81
C LYS A 89 59.47 -28.62 20.21
N VAL A 90 59.01 -27.89 21.23
CA VAL A 90 59.41 -28.11 22.64
C VAL A 90 58.87 -29.45 23.17
N VAL A 91 57.61 -29.77 22.84
CA VAL A 91 56.99 -31.06 23.18
C VAL A 91 57.72 -32.20 22.47
N ASP A 92 57.96 -32.07 21.16
CA ASP A 92 58.68 -33.05 20.35
C ASP A 92 60.07 -33.31 20.92
N ARG A 93 60.81 -32.25 21.26
CA ARG A 93 62.16 -32.38 21.84
C ARG A 93 62.13 -33.13 23.17
N SER A 94 61.18 -32.81 24.04
CA SER A 94 61.03 -33.48 25.34
C SER A 94 60.68 -34.97 25.17
N TYR A 95 59.76 -35.27 24.25
CA TYR A 95 59.36 -36.64 23.93
C TYR A 95 60.52 -37.45 23.34
N TYR A 96 61.22 -36.93 22.34
CA TYR A 96 62.36 -37.62 21.74
C TYR A 96 63.51 -37.83 22.71
N ALA A 97 63.77 -36.88 23.62
CA ALA A 97 64.77 -37.07 24.67
C ALA A 97 64.39 -38.21 25.63
N ALA A 98 63.11 -38.28 26.05
CA ALA A 98 62.62 -39.35 26.90
C ALA A 98 62.63 -40.71 26.19
N MET A 99 62.26 -40.75 24.91
CA MET A 99 62.31 -41.95 24.07
C MET A 99 63.74 -42.47 23.91
N ALA A 100 64.71 -41.58 23.63
CA ALA A 100 66.11 -41.96 23.51
C ALA A 100 66.67 -42.53 24.82
N GLU A 101 66.26 -41.99 25.97
CA GLU A 101 66.66 -42.52 27.28
C GLU A 101 66.03 -43.89 27.56
N TRP A 102 64.75 -44.06 27.24
CA TRP A 102 64.07 -45.35 27.34
C TRP A 102 64.74 -46.41 26.45
N GLU A 103 65.07 -46.09 25.20
CA GLU A 103 65.78 -47.01 24.29
C GLU A 103 67.14 -47.45 24.85
N LYS A 104 67.90 -46.53 25.46
CA LYS A 104 69.17 -46.86 26.14
C LYS A 104 68.96 -47.81 27.31
N GLN A 105 67.92 -47.62 28.12
CA GLN A 105 67.63 -48.51 29.26
C GLN A 105 67.22 -49.91 28.81
N VAL A 106 66.41 -50.01 27.76
CA VAL A 106 66.04 -51.30 27.15
C VAL A 106 67.28 -51.99 26.57
N ALA A 107 68.13 -51.25 25.85
CA ALA A 107 69.38 -51.79 25.30
C ALA A 107 70.36 -52.26 26.39
N ALA A 108 70.33 -51.64 27.57
CA ALA A 108 71.11 -52.06 28.75
C ALA A 108 70.51 -53.27 29.51
N GLY A 109 69.41 -53.85 29.02
CA GLY A 109 68.80 -55.08 29.57
C GLY A 109 67.65 -54.85 30.56
N ASN A 110 67.18 -53.62 30.76
CA ASN A 110 66.03 -53.35 31.63
C ASN A 110 64.70 -53.57 30.90
N THR A 111 64.12 -54.76 31.06
CA THR A 111 62.84 -55.15 30.42
C THR A 111 61.60 -54.58 31.08
N ALA A 112 61.73 -53.91 32.24
CA ALA A 112 60.63 -53.27 32.95
C ALA A 112 60.51 -51.76 32.70
N ALA A 113 61.39 -51.17 31.87
CA ALA A 113 61.37 -49.75 31.56
C ALA A 113 60.09 -49.35 30.80
N ALA A 114 59.32 -48.42 31.37
CA ALA A 114 58.07 -47.95 30.78
C ALA A 114 58.35 -47.05 29.56
N LYS A 115 57.77 -47.41 28.40
CA LYS A 115 57.87 -46.60 27.20
C LYS A 115 57.14 -45.26 27.40
N PRO A 116 57.76 -44.10 27.07
CA PRO A 116 57.07 -42.82 27.06
C PRO A 116 55.80 -42.85 26.19
N GLY A 117 54.71 -42.28 26.70
CA GLY A 117 53.45 -42.15 25.96
C GLY A 117 53.56 -41.12 24.83
N ASP A 118 52.68 -41.24 23.83
CA ASP A 118 52.68 -40.37 22.66
C ASP A 118 52.52 -38.88 23.04
N PRO A 119 53.18 -37.95 22.31
CA PRO A 119 53.10 -36.53 22.61
C PRO A 119 51.69 -35.99 22.37
N VAL A 120 51.18 -35.24 23.36
CA VAL A 120 49.90 -34.52 23.25
C VAL A 120 50.19 -33.06 22.91
N TYR A 121 49.71 -32.62 21.75
CA TYR A 121 49.85 -31.23 21.32
C TYR A 121 48.66 -30.38 21.77
N GLY A 122 48.89 -29.08 21.96
CA GLY A 122 47.80 -28.11 22.10
C GLY A 122 46.97 -28.00 20.82
N GLN A 123 45.76 -27.44 20.93
CA GLN A 123 44.90 -27.21 19.75
C GLN A 123 45.59 -26.27 18.77
N CYS A 124 45.61 -26.66 17.49
CA CYS A 124 46.11 -25.80 16.43
C CYS A 124 45.21 -24.55 16.35
N PRO A 125 45.77 -23.33 16.36
CA PRO A 125 44.98 -22.12 16.28
C PRO A 125 44.25 -22.04 14.93
N CYS A 126 42.92 -21.98 14.99
CA CYS A 126 42.07 -21.70 13.84
C CYS A 126 41.35 -20.37 14.08
N GLU A 127 41.94 -19.28 13.62
CA GLU A 127 41.25 -17.99 13.60
C GLU A 127 40.51 -17.86 12.26
N PRO A 128 39.17 -17.85 12.22
CA PRO A 128 38.44 -17.65 10.96
C PRO A 128 38.57 -16.20 10.48
N ASP A 129 38.43 -16.00 9.17
CA ASP A 129 38.32 -14.64 8.63
C ASP A 129 37.03 -13.97 9.15
N PRO A 130 37.04 -12.65 9.39
CA PRO A 130 35.84 -11.92 9.76
C PRO A 130 34.77 -12.06 8.66
N PRO A 131 33.48 -12.18 9.02
CA PRO A 131 32.41 -12.33 8.05
C PRO A 131 32.36 -11.10 7.13
N LYS A 132 32.07 -11.32 5.85
CA LYS A 132 31.89 -10.23 4.89
C LYS A 132 30.77 -9.30 5.33
N PRO A 133 30.91 -7.98 5.14
CA PRO A 133 29.86 -7.02 5.45
C PRO A 133 28.65 -7.28 4.55
N PHE A 134 27.47 -6.98 5.07
CA PHE A 134 26.27 -6.97 4.24
C PHE A 134 26.21 -5.66 3.47
N LEU A 135 26.18 -5.76 2.14
CA LEU A 135 26.11 -4.61 1.26
C LEU A 135 24.71 -4.47 0.66
N THR A 136 24.32 -3.22 0.43
CA THR A 136 23.14 -2.95 -0.40
C THR A 136 23.50 -3.18 -1.85
N ASN A 137 22.65 -3.88 -2.60
CA ASN A 137 22.87 -4.12 -4.01
C ASN A 137 22.61 -2.85 -4.82
N ASP A 138 23.36 -2.68 -5.91
CA ASP A 138 23.13 -1.61 -6.88
C ASP A 138 21.69 -1.65 -7.41
N ILE A 139 21.13 -0.46 -7.59
CA ILE A 139 19.79 -0.23 -8.11
C ILE A 139 19.91 0.16 -9.58
N ASP A 140 19.16 -0.54 -10.43
CA ASP A 140 18.93 -0.12 -11.81
C ASP A 140 18.11 1.17 -11.84
N ALA A 141 18.83 2.30 -11.89
CA ALA A 141 18.25 3.64 -11.87
C ALA A 141 17.30 3.87 -13.07
N ASP A 142 17.66 3.38 -14.25
CA ASP A 142 16.85 3.52 -15.47
C ASP A 142 15.54 2.75 -15.36
N ASN A 143 15.56 1.53 -14.78
CA ASN A 143 14.35 0.79 -14.48
C ASN A 143 13.44 1.55 -13.53
N VAL A 144 13.99 2.13 -12.45
CA VAL A 144 13.21 2.91 -11.49
C VAL A 144 12.63 4.15 -12.15
N ILE A 145 13.45 4.94 -12.85
CA ILE A 145 13.01 6.15 -13.58
C ILE A 145 11.91 5.81 -14.58
N GLY A 146 12.07 4.71 -15.32
CA GLY A 146 11.10 4.21 -16.30
C GLY A 146 9.73 3.91 -15.70
N ARG A 147 9.66 3.47 -14.43
CA ARG A 147 8.42 3.05 -13.77
C ARG A 147 7.74 4.12 -12.91
N ILE A 148 8.38 5.26 -12.65
CA ILE A 148 7.79 6.34 -11.88
C ILE A 148 6.85 7.17 -12.74
N GLU A 149 5.58 7.27 -12.35
CA GLU A 149 4.53 7.88 -13.15
C GLU A 149 3.69 8.88 -12.36
N ILE A 150 3.45 10.05 -12.96
CA ILE A 150 2.44 11.00 -12.50
C ILE A 150 1.30 11.00 -13.53
N PRO A 151 0.11 10.45 -13.19
CA PRO A 151 -1.04 10.46 -14.09
C PRO A 151 -1.38 11.88 -14.57
N GLY A 152 -1.60 12.04 -15.87
CA GLY A 152 -1.87 13.35 -16.49
C GLY A 152 -0.63 14.21 -16.77
N PHE A 153 0.58 13.69 -16.55
CA PHE A 153 1.81 14.39 -16.90
C PHE A 153 2.63 13.58 -17.89
N THR A 154 3.56 14.26 -18.56
CA THR A 154 4.51 13.68 -19.50
C THR A 154 5.92 13.72 -18.93
N LYS A 155 6.72 12.67 -19.18
CA LYS A 155 8.13 12.67 -18.78
C LYS A 155 8.92 13.57 -19.72
N GLY A 156 9.71 14.48 -19.16
CA GLY A 156 10.54 15.40 -19.93
C GLY A 156 11.23 16.43 -19.04
N GLU A 157 12.09 17.24 -19.65
CA GLU A 157 12.79 18.33 -18.97
C GLU A 157 11.96 19.62 -18.92
N GLY A 158 12.36 20.58 -18.08
CA GLY A 158 11.74 21.91 -18.03
C GLY A 158 10.42 22.00 -17.24
N GLY A 159 10.10 20.97 -16.45
CA GLY A 159 8.95 20.92 -15.54
C GLY A 159 9.34 20.58 -14.11
N ALA A 160 8.50 19.82 -13.40
CA ALA A 160 8.78 19.40 -12.04
C ALA A 160 9.89 18.34 -11.99
N THR A 161 10.62 18.26 -10.88
CA THR A 161 11.68 17.26 -10.67
C THR A 161 11.36 16.40 -9.47
N ILE A 162 11.34 15.08 -9.67
CA ILE A 162 11.22 14.08 -8.61
C ILE A 162 12.61 13.49 -8.35
N SER A 163 13.15 13.72 -7.16
CA SER A 163 14.40 13.13 -6.71
C SER A 163 14.15 12.01 -5.70
N LEU A 164 14.68 10.83 -5.99
CA LEU A 164 14.59 9.62 -5.17
C LEU A 164 15.99 9.29 -4.65
N ALA A 165 16.21 9.43 -3.35
CA ALA A 165 17.48 9.09 -2.72
C ALA A 165 17.31 7.82 -1.87
N PHE A 166 17.90 6.73 -2.33
CA PHE A 166 17.84 5.42 -1.66
C PHE A 166 18.90 5.37 -0.56
N GLN A 167 18.48 5.19 0.69
CA GLN A 167 19.38 5.28 1.85
C GLN A 167 20.07 3.95 2.20
N GLY A 168 19.81 2.91 1.41
CA GLY A 168 20.37 1.58 1.63
C GLY A 168 19.42 0.61 2.33
N PHE A 169 19.71 -0.68 2.17
CA PHE A 169 18.93 -1.76 2.74
C PHE A 169 19.47 -2.11 4.13
N ASP A 170 18.57 -2.29 5.10
CA ASP A 170 18.93 -2.66 6.47
C ASP A 170 18.26 -3.98 6.84
N LYS A 171 19.08 -4.93 7.32
CA LYS A 171 18.60 -6.15 7.98
C LYS A 171 18.02 -5.79 9.34
N GLY A 172 16.81 -6.25 9.61
CA GLY A 172 16.19 -6.17 10.92
C GLY A 172 16.32 -7.47 11.70
N ALA A 173 15.71 -7.51 12.88
CA ALA A 173 15.69 -8.70 13.72
C ALA A 173 14.95 -9.88 13.04
N THR A 174 15.49 -11.08 13.23
CA THR A 174 14.82 -12.34 12.93
C THR A 174 14.26 -12.91 14.23
N THR A 175 12.93 -13.02 14.34
CA THR A 175 12.25 -13.49 15.54
C THR A 175 11.55 -14.83 15.30
N GLU A 176 11.79 -15.78 16.20
CA GLU A 176 11.16 -17.10 16.19
C GLU A 176 9.74 -17.04 16.79
N LYS A 177 8.82 -17.80 16.20
CA LYS A 177 7.51 -18.09 16.78
C LYS A 177 7.19 -19.57 16.61
N LYS A 178 6.89 -20.25 17.71
CA LYS A 178 6.33 -21.60 17.69
C LYS A 178 4.83 -21.53 17.43
N SER A 179 4.37 -22.28 16.44
CA SER A 179 2.96 -22.41 16.10
C SER A 179 2.25 -23.40 17.03
N THR A 180 0.92 -23.33 17.07
CA THR A 180 0.08 -24.24 17.86
C THR A 180 0.22 -25.70 17.43
N SER A 181 0.62 -25.97 16.18
CA SER A 181 0.91 -27.32 15.66
C SER A 181 2.30 -27.83 16.04
N GLY A 182 3.10 -27.05 16.77
CA GLY A 182 4.46 -27.40 17.17
C GLY A 182 5.55 -27.00 16.15
N ASP A 183 5.18 -26.57 14.95
CA ASP A 183 6.11 -26.09 13.92
C ASP A 183 6.70 -24.72 14.30
N TYR A 184 7.91 -24.44 13.82
CA TYR A 184 8.63 -23.18 14.00
C TYR A 184 8.49 -22.29 12.75
N VAL A 185 8.22 -21.00 12.96
CA VAL A 185 8.10 -19.98 11.89
C VAL A 185 8.92 -18.76 12.31
N TYR A 186 9.62 -18.16 11.36
CA TYR A 186 10.47 -17.00 11.61
C TYR A 186 9.91 -15.77 10.93
N THR A 187 9.93 -14.65 11.65
CA THR A 187 9.64 -13.33 11.09
C THR A 187 10.96 -12.59 10.91
N ILE A 188 11.32 -12.31 9.67
CA ILE A 188 12.56 -11.63 9.29
C ILE A 188 12.21 -10.20 8.92
N LYS A 189 12.77 -9.24 9.66
CA LYS A 189 12.52 -7.82 9.40
C LYS A 189 13.54 -7.23 8.44
N TYR A 190 13.10 -6.28 7.63
CA TYR A 190 13.96 -5.51 6.73
C TYR A 190 13.36 -4.14 6.41
N LYS A 191 14.19 -3.17 6.03
CA LYS A 191 13.72 -1.88 5.51
C LYS A 191 14.66 -1.38 4.43
N HIS A 192 14.14 -0.50 3.58
CA HIS A 192 14.93 0.19 2.57
C HIS A 192 14.38 1.60 2.41
N PRO A 193 14.78 2.54 3.29
CA PRO A 193 14.24 3.90 3.30
C PRO A 193 14.59 4.65 2.02
N VAL A 194 13.63 5.42 1.52
CA VAL A 194 13.81 6.28 0.35
C VAL A 194 13.34 7.68 0.68
N LYS A 195 14.24 8.65 0.52
CA LYS A 195 13.92 10.06 0.58
C LYS A 195 13.35 10.49 -0.76
N VAL A 196 12.17 11.09 -0.73
CA VAL A 196 11.51 11.62 -1.93
C VAL A 196 11.46 13.13 -1.79
N LYS A 197 12.00 13.82 -2.79
CA LYS A 197 11.93 15.27 -2.92
C LYS A 197 11.27 15.62 -4.24
N ILE A 198 10.27 16.48 -4.20
CA ILE A 198 9.58 16.98 -5.38
C ILE A 198 9.73 18.49 -5.41
N THR A 199 10.24 18.96 -6.54
CA THR A 199 10.50 20.37 -6.80
C THR A 199 9.66 20.80 -7.99
N ASP A 200 8.96 21.93 -7.88
CA ASP A 200 8.18 22.50 -8.97
C ASP A 200 9.11 23.20 -10.00
N LYS A 201 8.60 23.55 -11.19
CA LYS A 201 9.37 24.19 -12.29
C LYS A 201 10.15 25.45 -11.87
N GLY A 202 9.71 26.13 -10.82
CA GLY A 202 10.37 27.31 -10.25
C GLY A 202 11.43 27.01 -9.18
N GLY A 203 11.79 25.75 -8.94
CA GLY A 203 12.72 25.36 -7.88
C GLY A 203 12.10 25.29 -6.48
N ALA A 204 10.81 25.58 -6.35
CA ALA A 204 10.10 25.50 -5.07
C ALA A 204 9.89 24.05 -4.64
N VAL A 205 10.35 23.71 -3.45
CA VAL A 205 10.16 22.37 -2.87
C VAL A 205 8.72 22.22 -2.40
N VAL A 206 7.99 21.26 -2.98
CA VAL A 206 6.59 20.97 -2.63
C VAL A 206 6.46 19.72 -1.75
N TYR A 207 7.49 18.87 -1.75
CA TYR A 207 7.57 17.68 -0.92
C TYR A 207 9.04 17.36 -0.64
N ASP A 208 9.40 17.07 0.60
CA ASP A 208 10.74 16.63 0.98
C ASP A 208 10.68 15.83 2.29
N MET A 209 10.60 14.50 2.17
CA MET A 209 10.61 13.61 3.32
C MET A 209 10.96 12.17 2.93
N ILE A 210 11.34 11.36 3.92
CA ILE A 210 11.42 9.90 3.75
C ILE A 210 9.99 9.37 3.52
N HIS A 211 9.79 8.62 2.44
CA HIS A 211 8.48 8.08 2.12
C HIS A 211 8.01 7.16 3.27
N PRO A 212 6.86 7.43 3.91
CA PRO A 212 6.45 6.73 5.13
C PRO A 212 6.36 5.20 4.98
N ALA A 213 5.99 4.70 3.80
CA ALA A 213 5.91 3.26 3.55
C ALA A 213 7.29 2.57 3.41
N THR A 214 8.38 3.33 3.44
CA THR A 214 9.77 2.84 3.37
C THR A 214 10.58 3.00 4.66
N SER A 215 10.13 3.87 5.57
CA SER A 215 10.89 4.21 6.77
C SER A 215 10.89 3.10 7.83
N GLY A 216 9.77 2.38 7.94
CA GLY A 216 9.57 1.31 8.91
C GLY A 216 10.07 -0.06 8.44
N PHE A 217 10.37 -0.93 9.41
CA PHE A 217 10.66 -2.34 9.13
C PHE A 217 9.41 -3.06 8.58
N LYS A 218 9.57 -3.64 7.39
CA LYS A 218 8.68 -4.64 6.82
C LYS A 218 9.07 -6.02 7.36
N SER A 219 8.15 -6.97 7.29
CA SER A 219 8.33 -8.33 7.79
C SER A 219 8.12 -9.33 6.66
N TYR A 220 8.98 -10.35 6.60
CA TYR A 220 8.80 -11.56 5.82
C TYR A 220 8.61 -12.74 6.77
N THR A 221 7.59 -13.56 6.50
CA THR A 221 7.33 -14.78 7.27
C THR A 221 7.92 -15.96 6.51
N SER A 222 8.81 -16.72 7.15
CA SER A 222 9.42 -17.90 6.56
C SER A 222 8.41 -19.02 6.33
N GLN A 223 8.84 -20.05 5.59
CA GLN A 223 8.18 -21.36 5.63
C GLN A 223 8.21 -21.96 7.05
N LYS A 224 7.41 -23.01 7.26
CA LYS A 224 7.36 -23.76 8.52
C LYS A 224 8.51 -24.76 8.60
N PHE A 225 9.16 -24.87 9.76
CA PHE A 225 10.21 -25.83 10.06
C PHE A 225 9.79 -26.74 11.21
N LYS A 226 10.24 -28.00 11.23
CA LYS A 226 9.91 -28.94 12.30
C LYS A 226 10.79 -28.76 13.53
N SER A 227 11.95 -28.14 13.37
CA SER A 227 12.82 -27.73 14.47
C SER A 227 13.50 -26.39 14.21
N SER A 228 14.01 -25.75 15.26
CA SER A 228 14.83 -24.54 15.13
C SER A 228 16.19 -24.81 14.46
N TYR A 229 16.70 -26.05 14.53
CA TYR A 229 17.94 -26.44 13.86
C TYR A 229 17.76 -26.61 12.34
N GLU A 230 16.59 -27.06 11.89
CA GLU A 230 16.26 -27.08 10.46
C GLU A 230 16.27 -25.68 9.86
N PHE A 231 15.75 -24.68 10.59
CA PHE A 231 15.86 -23.29 10.16
C PHE A 231 17.31 -22.84 10.08
N LYS A 232 18.15 -23.16 11.08
CA LYS A 232 19.57 -22.78 11.04
C LYS A 232 20.31 -23.37 9.83
N LEU A 233 20.08 -24.65 9.52
CA LEU A 233 20.64 -25.30 8.33
C LEU A 233 20.16 -24.61 7.06
N TRP A 234 18.85 -24.40 6.93
CA TRP A 234 18.27 -23.70 5.78
C TRP A 234 18.83 -22.27 5.65
N TRP A 235 18.97 -21.55 6.75
CA TRP A 235 19.50 -20.19 6.76
C TRP A 235 20.97 -20.14 6.31
N MET A 236 21.80 -21.10 6.75
CA MET A 236 23.19 -21.20 6.29
C MET A 236 23.29 -21.35 4.77
N ASP A 237 22.40 -22.14 4.17
CA ASP A 237 22.43 -22.41 2.74
C ASP A 237 21.76 -21.31 1.89
N ASN A 238 20.83 -20.55 2.48
CA ASN A 238 19.93 -19.66 1.72
C ASN A 238 20.01 -18.18 2.11
N GLU A 239 20.77 -17.79 3.14
CA GLU A 239 20.78 -16.39 3.60
C GLU A 239 21.14 -15.40 2.47
N SER A 240 22.19 -15.71 1.70
CA SER A 240 22.67 -14.81 0.64
C SER A 240 21.61 -14.59 -0.44
N THR A 241 21.05 -15.68 -0.97
CA THR A 241 20.03 -15.63 -2.03
C THR A 241 18.72 -15.03 -1.51
N PHE A 242 18.38 -15.29 -0.24
CA PHE A 242 17.24 -14.67 0.42
C PHE A 242 17.38 -13.14 0.40
N TRP A 243 18.50 -12.60 0.88
CA TRP A 243 18.69 -11.15 0.93
C TRP A 243 18.77 -10.51 -0.44
N GLU A 244 19.45 -11.14 -1.41
CA GLU A 244 19.49 -10.65 -2.78
C GLU A 244 18.07 -10.50 -3.37
N GLN A 245 17.22 -11.50 -3.18
CA GLN A 245 15.84 -11.45 -3.64
C GLN A 245 15.02 -10.40 -2.88
N ARG A 246 15.18 -10.29 -1.55
CA ARG A 246 14.45 -9.27 -0.76
C ARG A 246 14.80 -7.85 -1.20
N GLN A 247 16.08 -7.60 -1.53
CA GLN A 247 16.52 -6.31 -2.05
C GLN A 247 15.88 -5.98 -3.39
N LYS A 248 15.76 -6.95 -4.31
CA LYS A 248 15.06 -6.74 -5.60
C LYS A 248 13.55 -6.51 -5.41
N ASP A 249 12.90 -7.33 -4.59
CA ASP A 249 11.45 -7.26 -4.35
C ASP A 249 11.02 -5.93 -3.71
N VAL A 250 11.82 -5.40 -2.78
CA VAL A 250 11.45 -4.18 -2.05
C VAL A 250 11.40 -2.97 -2.98
N ILE A 251 12.23 -2.90 -4.03
CA ILE A 251 12.20 -1.82 -5.02
C ILE A 251 10.84 -1.74 -5.71
N GLY A 252 10.26 -2.89 -6.09
CA GLY A 252 8.93 -2.92 -6.69
C GLY A 252 7.84 -2.36 -5.75
N SER A 253 7.92 -2.70 -4.46
CA SER A 253 7.00 -2.15 -3.45
C SER A 253 7.21 -0.65 -3.23
N ILE A 254 8.45 -0.17 -3.27
CA ILE A 254 8.80 1.25 -3.14
C ILE A 254 8.22 2.05 -4.31
N VAL A 255 8.49 1.62 -5.55
CA VAL A 255 7.98 2.28 -6.77
C VAL A 255 6.46 2.34 -6.76
N SER A 256 5.78 1.25 -6.39
CA SER A 256 4.32 1.23 -6.26
C SER A 256 3.80 2.22 -5.20
N GLY A 257 4.45 2.28 -4.03
CA GLY A 257 4.10 3.23 -2.97
C GLY A 257 4.30 4.69 -3.39
N ILE A 258 5.41 4.99 -4.07
CA ILE A 258 5.68 6.33 -4.59
C ILE A 258 4.67 6.70 -5.68
N ASN A 259 4.39 5.81 -6.64
CA ASN A 259 3.37 6.06 -7.66
C ASN A 259 1.97 6.26 -7.07
N GLY A 260 1.62 5.53 -6.00
CA GLY A 260 0.37 5.73 -5.28
C GLY A 260 0.27 7.14 -4.66
N MET A 261 1.37 7.60 -4.05
CA MET A 261 1.46 8.96 -3.51
C MET A 261 1.43 10.02 -4.61
N LEU A 262 2.23 9.87 -5.67
CA LEU A 262 2.25 10.77 -6.82
C LEU A 262 0.88 10.86 -7.50
N SER A 263 0.21 9.72 -7.70
CA SER A 263 -1.13 9.64 -8.25
C SER A 263 -2.16 10.38 -7.41
N ASN A 264 -2.13 10.26 -6.09
CA ASN A 264 -3.13 10.88 -5.22
C ASN A 264 -2.88 12.37 -4.96
N ASP A 265 -1.61 12.73 -4.72
CA ASP A 265 -1.22 14.06 -4.26
C ASP A 265 -0.96 15.02 -5.42
N PHE A 266 -0.36 14.56 -6.52
CA PHE A 266 0.14 15.46 -7.58
C PHE A 266 -0.47 15.20 -8.97
N GLY A 267 -0.95 13.98 -9.24
CA GLY A 267 -1.48 13.58 -10.53
C GLY A 267 -3.00 13.72 -10.69
N TYR A 268 -3.45 13.44 -11.91
CA TYR A 268 -4.84 13.40 -12.35
C TYR A 268 -5.28 11.97 -12.69
N PRO A 269 -5.41 11.06 -11.70
CA PRO A 269 -5.73 9.67 -11.99
C PRO A 269 -7.20 9.50 -12.39
N THR A 270 -7.43 8.60 -13.35
CA THR A 270 -8.78 8.12 -13.64
C THR A 270 -9.22 7.14 -12.55
N LYS A 271 -10.35 7.42 -11.89
CA LYS A 271 -10.95 6.59 -10.84
C LYS A 271 -12.31 6.08 -11.29
N SER A 272 -12.66 4.86 -10.88
CA SER A 272 -13.99 4.30 -11.12
C SER A 272 -14.89 4.49 -9.90
N LYS A 273 -16.18 4.75 -10.14
CA LYS A 273 -17.20 4.91 -9.11
C LYS A 273 -18.54 4.35 -9.59
N VAL A 274 -19.39 3.98 -8.63
CA VAL A 274 -20.78 3.62 -8.87
C VAL A 274 -21.67 4.70 -8.29
N ALA A 275 -22.54 5.26 -9.12
CA ALA A 275 -23.64 6.13 -8.67
C ALA A 275 -24.94 5.35 -8.64
N GLU A 276 -25.78 5.65 -7.66
CA GLU A 276 -27.16 5.14 -7.58
C GLU A 276 -28.09 6.29 -7.93
N ILE A 277 -28.63 6.27 -9.15
CA ILE A 277 -29.59 7.27 -9.65
C ILE A 277 -30.98 6.65 -9.69
N TYR A 278 -31.99 7.43 -9.36
CA TYR A 278 -33.34 6.94 -9.17
C TYR A 278 -34.27 7.29 -10.31
N THR A 279 -35.12 6.36 -10.71
CA THR A 279 -36.30 6.62 -11.54
C THR A 279 -37.56 6.09 -10.86
N ALA A 280 -38.72 6.29 -11.46
CA ALA A 280 -39.99 5.80 -10.94
C ALA A 280 -40.74 5.07 -12.05
N LYS A 281 -41.52 4.07 -11.66
CA LYS A 281 -42.47 3.39 -12.54
C LYS A 281 -43.78 3.19 -11.79
N ASP A 282 -44.87 3.57 -12.43
CA ASP A 282 -46.23 3.33 -11.98
C ASP A 282 -47.12 2.98 -13.20
N LYS A 283 -48.25 2.34 -12.97
CA LYS A 283 -49.25 2.07 -14.02
C LYS A 283 -50.13 3.29 -14.27
N ASP A 284 -50.37 4.11 -13.24
CA ASP A 284 -51.34 5.20 -13.26
C ASP A 284 -50.71 6.55 -13.62
N HIS A 285 -49.37 6.61 -13.69
CA HIS A 285 -48.63 7.85 -13.92
C HIS A 285 -47.53 7.67 -14.96
N ASP A 286 -47.34 8.68 -15.80
CA ASP A 286 -46.22 8.77 -16.75
C ASP A 286 -44.98 9.38 -16.09
N TYR A 287 -43.83 8.72 -16.26
CA TYR A 287 -42.52 9.14 -15.77
C TYR A 287 -41.47 9.18 -16.90
N THR A 288 -41.91 9.37 -18.14
CA THR A 288 -41.02 9.51 -19.31
C THR A 288 -40.04 10.66 -19.12
N ASP A 289 -40.51 11.79 -18.59
CA ASP A 289 -39.68 12.95 -18.23
C ASP A 289 -38.58 12.62 -17.21
N LEU A 290 -38.88 11.80 -16.20
CA LEU A 290 -37.93 11.35 -15.19
C LEU A 290 -36.89 10.39 -15.78
N LEU A 291 -37.30 9.56 -16.75
CA LEU A 291 -36.39 8.67 -17.47
C LEU A 291 -35.44 9.44 -18.39
N GLU A 292 -35.94 10.46 -19.10
CA GLU A 292 -35.12 11.36 -19.93
C GLU A 292 -34.10 12.12 -19.08
N ALA A 293 -34.53 12.69 -17.95
CA ALA A 293 -33.62 13.35 -17.01
C ALA A 293 -32.54 12.38 -16.49
N PHE A 294 -32.93 11.14 -16.18
CA PHE A 294 -32.00 10.09 -15.80
C PHE A 294 -30.98 9.77 -16.90
N GLN A 295 -31.41 9.69 -18.17
CA GLN A 295 -30.50 9.44 -19.30
C GLN A 295 -29.46 10.55 -19.42
N ASN A 296 -29.86 11.82 -19.26
CA ASN A 296 -28.90 12.92 -19.20
C ASN A 296 -27.90 12.77 -18.05
N VAL A 297 -28.33 12.34 -16.85
CA VAL A 297 -27.37 12.03 -15.76
C VAL A 297 -26.42 10.91 -16.17
N GLN A 298 -26.94 9.84 -16.77
CA GLN A 298 -26.13 8.71 -17.20
C GLN A 298 -25.08 9.12 -18.23
N ASP A 299 -25.48 9.87 -19.25
CA ASP A 299 -24.57 10.36 -20.29
C ASP A 299 -23.52 11.31 -19.71
N GLY A 300 -23.93 12.22 -18.81
CA GLY A 300 -23.01 13.09 -18.09
C GLY A 300 -21.96 12.32 -17.30
N LEU A 301 -22.37 11.29 -16.54
CA LEU A 301 -21.45 10.44 -15.77
C LEU A 301 -20.45 9.71 -16.67
N LEU A 302 -20.89 9.23 -17.84
CA LEU A 302 -20.03 8.54 -18.79
C LEU A 302 -19.00 9.46 -19.46
N GLN A 303 -19.23 10.78 -19.46
CA GLN A 303 -18.30 11.78 -20.01
C GLN A 303 -17.26 12.31 -19.00
N LEU A 304 -17.36 11.97 -17.71
CA LEU A 304 -16.47 12.52 -16.67
C LEU A 304 -14.99 12.12 -16.80
N ALA A 305 -14.68 11.06 -17.54
CA ALA A 305 -13.30 10.63 -17.81
C ALA A 305 -12.74 11.16 -19.13
N SER A 306 -13.55 11.80 -19.96
CA SER A 306 -13.17 12.24 -21.30
C SER A 306 -12.15 13.37 -21.26
N ASP A 307 -12.29 14.28 -20.29
CA ASP A 307 -11.43 15.45 -20.16
C ASP A 307 -11.46 15.99 -18.70
N ARG A 308 -10.48 16.83 -18.34
CA ARG A 308 -10.32 17.34 -16.97
C ARG A 308 -11.30 18.45 -16.58
N ASN A 309 -11.74 19.25 -17.54
CA ASN A 309 -12.65 20.38 -17.29
C ASN A 309 -14.13 19.93 -17.30
N LYS A 310 -14.37 18.68 -17.69
CA LYS A 310 -15.67 18.00 -17.73
C LYS A 310 -16.66 18.70 -18.66
N SER A 311 -16.19 19.44 -19.68
CA SER A 311 -17.06 20.32 -20.49
C SER A 311 -18.28 19.61 -21.07
N ALA A 312 -18.08 18.41 -21.63
CA ALA A 312 -19.18 17.62 -22.18
C ALA A 312 -20.16 17.16 -21.07
N ALA A 313 -19.64 16.68 -19.94
CA ALA A 313 -20.43 16.22 -18.82
C ALA A 313 -21.29 17.35 -18.19
N LEU A 314 -20.72 18.56 -18.08
CA LEU A 314 -21.42 19.73 -17.52
C LEU A 314 -22.70 20.07 -18.29
N ASN A 315 -22.70 19.96 -19.62
CA ASN A 315 -23.90 20.20 -20.42
C ASN A 315 -25.02 19.21 -20.09
N TYR A 316 -24.68 17.91 -20.00
CA TYR A 316 -25.64 16.86 -19.66
C TYR A 316 -26.19 17.03 -18.23
N PHE A 317 -25.33 17.32 -17.25
CA PHE A 317 -25.78 17.57 -15.88
C PHE A 317 -26.65 18.82 -15.76
N GLY A 318 -26.31 19.90 -16.46
CA GLY A 318 -27.14 21.11 -16.54
C GLY A 318 -28.54 20.81 -17.06
N ASN A 319 -28.63 20.09 -18.17
CA ASN A 319 -29.91 19.66 -18.75
C ASN A 319 -30.72 18.78 -17.79
N ALA A 320 -30.07 17.79 -17.15
CA ALA A 320 -30.71 16.92 -16.16
C ALA A 320 -31.27 17.72 -14.97
N VAL A 321 -30.50 18.67 -14.43
CA VAL A 321 -30.93 19.54 -13.32
C VAL A 321 -32.15 20.37 -13.72
N SER A 322 -32.16 20.99 -14.91
CA SER A 322 -33.31 21.76 -15.39
C SER A 322 -34.56 20.90 -15.55
N GLN A 323 -34.43 19.67 -16.08
CA GLN A 323 -35.55 18.74 -16.20
C GLN A 323 -36.07 18.31 -14.81
N TYR A 324 -35.19 17.91 -13.90
CA TYR A 324 -35.59 17.53 -12.55
C TYR A 324 -36.24 18.68 -11.77
N GLN A 325 -35.77 19.91 -11.93
CA GLN A 325 -36.40 21.08 -11.33
C GLN A 325 -37.81 21.31 -11.88
N THR A 326 -38.01 21.08 -13.18
CA THR A 326 -39.35 21.14 -13.80
C THR A 326 -40.28 20.09 -13.20
N ILE A 327 -39.82 18.84 -13.05
CA ILE A 327 -40.58 17.75 -12.40
C ILE A 327 -40.95 18.11 -10.95
N LEU A 328 -40.04 18.76 -10.22
CA LEU A 328 -40.27 19.16 -8.83
C LEU A 328 -41.37 20.22 -8.67
N ASN A 329 -41.77 20.94 -9.72
CA ASN A 329 -42.91 21.87 -9.66
C ASN A 329 -44.23 21.14 -9.38
N GLU A 330 -44.32 19.85 -9.72
CA GLU A 330 -45.49 19.00 -9.43
C GLU A 330 -45.43 18.33 -8.04
N SER A 331 -44.36 18.60 -7.27
CA SER A 331 -44.15 17.92 -5.99
C SER A 331 -45.28 18.19 -5.01
N ASN A 332 -45.94 17.13 -4.56
CA ASN A 332 -46.89 17.17 -3.46
C ASN A 332 -46.49 16.13 -2.41
N THR A 333 -45.76 16.57 -1.38
CA THR A 333 -45.22 15.68 -0.35
C THR A 333 -46.26 15.19 0.65
N SER A 334 -47.45 15.80 0.66
CA SER A 334 -48.56 15.47 1.56
C SER A 334 -49.50 14.43 0.94
N ASP A 335 -49.63 14.43 -0.39
CA ASP A 335 -50.40 13.43 -1.11
C ASP A 335 -49.54 12.23 -1.54
N LYS A 336 -49.89 11.04 -1.06
CA LYS A 336 -49.19 9.79 -1.41
C LYS A 336 -49.52 9.32 -2.83
N LYS A 337 -50.65 9.75 -3.40
CA LYS A 337 -51.13 9.35 -4.73
C LYS A 337 -50.66 10.28 -5.86
N ALA A 338 -50.25 11.51 -5.54
CA ALA A 338 -49.67 12.44 -6.50
C ALA A 338 -48.51 11.81 -7.27
N ARG A 339 -48.41 12.08 -8.57
CA ARG A 339 -47.31 11.61 -9.43
C ARG A 339 -45.96 11.84 -8.77
N VAL A 340 -45.66 13.10 -8.46
CA VAL A 340 -44.44 13.48 -7.75
C VAL A 340 -44.72 13.55 -6.25
N ASN A 341 -44.95 12.39 -5.62
CA ASN A 341 -45.16 12.33 -4.17
C ASN A 341 -43.84 12.50 -3.39
N LYS A 342 -43.94 12.40 -2.07
CA LYS A 342 -42.81 12.46 -1.14
C LYS A 342 -41.63 11.53 -1.50
N LYS A 343 -41.87 10.31 -1.98
CA LYS A 343 -40.81 9.34 -2.35
C LYS A 343 -40.08 9.74 -3.63
N VAL A 344 -40.84 10.14 -4.66
CA VAL A 344 -40.27 10.61 -5.92
C VAL A 344 -39.51 11.91 -5.69
N THR A 345 -40.07 12.83 -4.91
CA THR A 345 -39.43 14.10 -4.54
C THR A 345 -38.07 13.86 -3.87
N SER A 346 -37.98 12.99 -2.86
CA SER A 346 -36.70 12.67 -2.22
C SER A 346 -35.71 12.00 -3.18
N ALA A 347 -36.18 11.15 -4.10
CA ALA A 347 -35.34 10.49 -5.10
C ALA A 347 -34.73 11.52 -6.07
N VAL A 348 -35.56 12.42 -6.59
CA VAL A 348 -35.14 13.51 -7.49
C VAL A 348 -34.13 14.43 -6.80
N TYR A 349 -34.32 14.75 -5.51
CA TYR A 349 -33.33 15.51 -4.75
C TYR A 349 -31.96 14.81 -4.66
N CYS A 350 -31.91 13.48 -4.52
CA CYS A 350 -30.64 12.75 -4.58
C CYS A 350 -30.00 12.81 -5.97
N ASN A 351 -30.78 12.67 -7.05
CA ASN A 351 -30.25 12.76 -8.42
C ASN A 351 -29.67 14.15 -8.71
N ILE A 352 -30.40 15.21 -8.34
CA ILE A 352 -29.93 16.60 -8.50
C ILE A 352 -28.62 16.82 -7.71
N ALA A 353 -28.51 16.25 -6.50
CA ALA A 353 -27.30 16.38 -5.71
C ALA A 353 -26.08 15.72 -6.37
N GLU A 354 -26.23 14.56 -7.00
CA GLU A 354 -25.15 13.93 -7.77
C GLU A 354 -24.74 14.80 -8.97
N CYS A 355 -25.70 15.44 -9.65
CA CYS A 355 -25.40 16.37 -10.75
C CYS A 355 -24.58 17.57 -10.25
N PHE A 356 -25.04 18.23 -9.18
CA PHE A 356 -24.33 19.40 -8.63
C PHE A 356 -22.94 19.08 -8.10
N LEU A 357 -22.73 17.88 -7.54
CA LEU A 357 -21.40 17.39 -7.18
C LEU A 357 -20.45 17.43 -8.38
N TRP A 358 -20.89 16.95 -9.54
CA TRP A 358 -20.04 16.90 -10.73
C TRP A 358 -19.95 18.23 -11.49
N MET A 359 -20.91 19.12 -11.26
CA MET A 359 -20.88 20.53 -11.67
C MET A 359 -20.02 21.42 -10.76
N ASP A 360 -19.33 20.84 -9.77
CA ASP A 360 -18.51 21.54 -8.76
C ASP A 360 -19.29 22.55 -7.88
N ASP A 361 -20.62 22.50 -7.87
CA ASP A 361 -21.46 23.26 -6.92
C ASP A 361 -21.75 22.42 -5.68
N PHE A 362 -20.71 22.24 -4.87
CA PHE A 362 -20.77 21.41 -3.65
C PHE A 362 -21.79 21.93 -2.63
N SER A 363 -22.05 23.25 -2.61
CA SER A 363 -23.05 23.86 -1.73
C SER A 363 -24.47 23.45 -2.12
N GLN A 364 -24.79 23.50 -3.42
CA GLN A 364 -26.09 23.02 -3.91
C GLN A 364 -26.22 21.50 -3.74
N ALA A 365 -25.16 20.73 -4.00
CA ALA A 365 -25.17 19.29 -3.78
C ALA A 365 -25.56 18.94 -2.33
N GLU A 366 -24.93 19.57 -1.34
CA GLU A 366 -25.26 19.37 0.08
C GLU A 366 -26.68 19.84 0.42
N LEU A 367 -27.12 20.98 -0.11
CA LEU A 367 -28.48 21.49 0.08
C LEU A 367 -29.53 20.47 -0.35
N PHE A 368 -29.38 19.90 -1.56
CA PHE A 368 -30.32 18.93 -2.09
C PHE A 368 -30.30 17.59 -1.32
N LEU A 369 -29.13 17.14 -0.85
CA LEU A 369 -29.07 15.98 0.06
C LEU A 369 -29.79 16.25 1.40
N ASN A 370 -29.68 17.46 1.93
CA ASN A 370 -30.39 17.84 3.15
C ASN A 370 -31.90 17.93 2.92
N LYS A 371 -32.35 18.47 1.78
CA LYS A 371 -33.77 18.42 1.37
C LYS A 371 -34.29 16.99 1.28
N ALA A 372 -33.54 16.07 0.66
CA ALA A 372 -33.90 14.65 0.59
C ALA A 372 -34.02 14.02 1.99
N ALA A 373 -33.07 14.29 2.88
CA ALA A 373 -33.05 13.77 4.24
C ALA A 373 -34.19 14.32 5.11
N ASN A 374 -34.55 15.60 4.95
CA ASN A 374 -35.60 16.27 5.72
C ASN A 374 -37.00 15.74 5.42
N LEU A 375 -37.21 15.11 4.26
CA LEU A 375 -38.43 14.37 3.99
C LEU A 375 -38.53 13.08 4.84
N GLY A 376 -37.48 12.66 5.55
CA GLY A 376 -37.58 11.58 6.55
C GLY A 376 -37.73 10.17 5.97
N ILE A 377 -37.44 9.99 4.67
CA ILE A 377 -37.39 8.67 4.05
C ILE A 377 -36.00 8.08 4.25
N GLY A 378 -35.90 7.00 5.03
CA GLY A 378 -34.63 6.44 5.49
C GLY A 378 -33.66 6.05 4.37
N LYS A 379 -34.15 5.59 3.22
CA LYS A 379 -33.32 5.23 2.06
C LYS A 379 -32.49 6.43 1.55
N TYR A 380 -33.15 7.55 1.27
CA TYR A 380 -32.50 8.73 0.71
C TYR A 380 -31.64 9.47 1.73
N LYS A 381 -32.00 9.39 3.02
CA LYS A 381 -31.10 9.81 4.12
C LYS A 381 -29.79 8.99 4.11
N ARG A 382 -29.87 7.66 3.92
CA ARG A 382 -28.67 6.81 3.80
C ARG A 382 -27.85 7.14 2.55
N HIS A 383 -28.49 7.36 1.41
CA HIS A 383 -27.81 7.84 0.19
C HIS A 383 -27.01 9.12 0.46
N GLY A 384 -27.65 10.13 1.08
CA GLY A 384 -26.97 11.37 1.43
C GLY A 384 -25.79 11.17 2.38
N ASN A 385 -25.94 10.30 3.38
CA ASN A 385 -24.84 9.97 4.30
C ASN A 385 -23.67 9.27 3.60
N SER A 386 -23.91 8.45 2.58
CA SER A 386 -22.83 7.83 1.79
C SER A 386 -22.16 8.79 0.82
N LEU A 387 -22.90 9.77 0.27
CA LEU A 387 -22.37 10.69 -0.73
C LEU A 387 -21.60 11.88 -0.12
N LYS A 388 -22.01 12.35 1.08
CA LYS A 388 -21.40 13.51 1.76
C LYS A 388 -19.87 13.44 1.93
N PRO A 389 -19.26 12.32 2.38
CA PRO A 389 -17.81 12.24 2.50
C PRO A 389 -17.10 12.41 1.15
N PHE A 390 -17.70 11.92 0.06
CA PHE A 390 -17.17 12.06 -1.28
C PHE A 390 -17.27 13.51 -1.78
N ILE A 391 -18.41 14.18 -1.56
CA ILE A 391 -18.56 15.61 -1.84
C ILE A 391 -17.48 16.42 -1.11
N ALA A 392 -17.24 16.13 0.18
CA ALA A 392 -16.23 16.83 0.97
C ALA A 392 -14.81 16.62 0.44
N ASP A 393 -14.45 15.41 0.00
CA ASP A 393 -13.15 15.14 -0.61
C ASP A 393 -12.99 15.86 -1.96
N GLN A 394 -13.98 15.76 -2.84
CA GLN A 394 -13.99 16.42 -4.15
C GLN A 394 -13.90 17.94 -4.01
N LYS A 395 -14.62 18.53 -3.04
CA LYS A 395 -14.54 19.96 -2.73
C LYS A 395 -13.14 20.38 -2.31
N LYS A 396 -12.48 19.63 -1.42
CA LYS A 396 -11.11 19.93 -0.97
C LYS A 396 -10.13 19.90 -2.13
N ARG A 397 -10.23 18.89 -2.99
CA ARG A 397 -9.39 18.76 -4.18
C ARG A 397 -9.65 19.88 -5.17
N PHE A 398 -10.91 20.20 -5.45
CA PHE A 398 -11.28 21.32 -6.32
C PHE A 398 -10.68 22.64 -5.83
N ILE A 399 -10.85 22.98 -4.55
CA ILE A 399 -10.30 24.20 -3.95
C ILE A 399 -8.77 24.24 -4.04
N ALA A 400 -8.09 23.11 -3.84
CA ALA A 400 -6.63 23.06 -3.92
C ALA A 400 -6.09 23.36 -5.34
N ASN A 401 -6.92 23.19 -6.37
CA ASN A 401 -6.58 23.34 -7.79
C ASN A 401 -7.09 24.65 -8.41
N GLN A 402 -7.65 25.57 -7.59
CA GLN A 402 -7.94 26.95 -7.96
C GLN A 402 -6.75 27.84 -7.63
#